data_AF-A0AA35PV95-F1
#
_entry.id   AF-A0AA35PV95-F1
#
_cell.length_a   1.000
_cell.length_b   1.000
_cell.length_c   1.000
_cell.angle_alpha   90.00
_cell.angle_beta   90.00
_cell.angle_gamma   90.00
#
_symmetry.space_group_name_H-M   'P 1'
#
loop_
_entity.id
_entity.type
_entity.pdbx_description
1 polymer ?
#
loop_
_entity_poly.entity_id
_entity_poly.type
_entity_poly.pdbx_seq_one_letter_code
_entity_poly.pdbx_strand_id
1 'polypeptide(L)'
;MTGKGGKQRTYGKRRSRTPRADHTFENWLNGFQVFMGVISAAYRKRTMHLIAYMAHVRRARELAGKSAALTYDEDFRRNASLLPSTRWDLRDQNYWMEHVGPYVEKKHQDSSKFAKAESKWRRQCWEYNRGGCTRPACKYIHECEKCLGNHPATVCFKGTQQLFRGGRGFSQQGGRGGHGPPFGAQGSCQ
;
A
#
# COMPACT_ATOMS: atom_id res chain seq x y z
N MET A 1 43.25 37.85 -67.38
CA MET A 1 42.62 36.51 -67.21
C MET A 1 43.74 35.58 -66.73
N THR A 2 43.75 34.99 -65.54
CA THR A 2 42.75 34.07 -64.96
C THR A 2 42.97 33.99 -63.44
N GLY A 3 41.91 34.21 -62.65
CA GLY A 3 41.93 34.06 -61.19
C GLY A 3 41.91 32.58 -60.77
N LYS A 4 42.77 32.20 -59.82
CA LYS A 4 42.75 30.88 -59.19
C LYS A 4 41.64 30.85 -58.14
N GLY A 5 40.55 30.14 -58.44
CA GLY A 5 39.43 29.90 -57.53
C GLY A 5 39.88 29.13 -56.29
N GLY A 6 39.82 29.79 -55.14
CA GLY A 6 39.98 29.16 -53.83
C GLY A 6 38.82 28.21 -53.55
N LYS A 7 39.13 26.92 -53.34
CA LYS A 7 38.13 25.94 -52.90
C LYS A 7 37.79 26.23 -51.43
N GLN A 8 36.62 26.83 -51.20
CA GLN A 8 36.03 26.94 -49.86
C GLN A 8 35.83 25.53 -49.28
N ARG A 9 36.50 25.24 -48.15
CA ARG A 9 36.20 24.07 -47.33
C ARG A 9 34.85 24.29 -46.65
N THR A 10 33.81 23.66 -47.18
CA THR A 10 32.51 23.59 -46.52
C THR A 10 32.61 22.60 -45.36
N TYR A 11 32.67 23.11 -44.13
CA TYR A 11 32.48 22.28 -42.93
C TYR A 11 31.01 21.88 -42.88
N GLY A 12 30.69 20.75 -43.51
CA GLY A 12 29.40 20.09 -43.32
C GLY A 12 29.23 19.76 -41.84
N LYS A 13 28.32 20.46 -41.16
CA LYS A 13 27.86 20.09 -39.81
C LYS A 13 27.26 18.68 -39.90
N ARG A 14 28.06 17.64 -39.64
CA ARG A 14 27.53 16.33 -39.26
C ARG A 14 26.74 16.56 -37.98
N ARG A 15 25.42 16.69 -38.09
CA ARG A 15 24.55 16.43 -36.94
C ARG A 15 24.86 15.00 -36.54
N SER A 16 25.66 14.84 -35.48
CA SER A 16 25.81 13.56 -34.80
C SER A 16 24.38 13.10 -34.51
N ARG A 17 23.95 12.05 -35.20
CA ARG A 17 22.64 11.47 -35.01
C ARG A 17 22.77 10.71 -33.71
N THR A 18 22.59 11.40 -32.59
CA THR A 18 22.66 10.79 -31.26
C THR A 18 21.75 9.57 -31.30
N PRO A 19 22.25 8.37 -30.97
CA PRO A 19 21.41 7.19 -30.92
C PRO A 19 20.18 7.50 -30.08
N ARG A 20 18.98 7.16 -30.60
CA ARG A 20 17.76 7.34 -29.81
C ARG A 20 17.92 6.43 -28.58
N ALA A 21 17.94 7.04 -27.41
CA ALA A 21 17.93 6.28 -26.17
C ALA A 21 16.63 5.47 -26.09
N ASP A 22 16.73 4.22 -25.64
CA ASP A 22 15.55 3.40 -25.43
C ASP A 22 14.62 4.06 -24.41
N HIS A 23 13.31 4.00 -24.68
CA HIS A 23 12.27 4.55 -23.81
C HIS A 23 12.02 3.60 -22.62
N THR A 24 13.00 3.54 -21.71
CA THR A 24 12.93 2.75 -20.48
C THR A 24 12.92 3.67 -19.28
N PHE A 25 12.32 3.20 -18.18
CA PHE A 25 12.29 3.97 -16.93
C PHE A 25 13.71 4.22 -16.38
N GLU A 26 14.60 3.26 -16.59
CA GLU A 26 15.98 3.31 -16.13
C GLU A 26 16.80 4.34 -16.93
N ASN A 27 16.60 4.42 -18.26
CA ASN A 27 17.16 5.52 -19.07
C ASN A 27 16.56 6.87 -18.68
N TRP A 28 15.26 6.92 -18.41
CA TRP A 28 14.60 8.13 -17.89
C TRP A 28 15.22 8.57 -16.57
N LEU A 29 15.44 7.66 -15.62
CA LEU A 29 16.01 7.98 -14.31
C LEU A 29 17.44 8.54 -14.44
N ASN A 30 18.28 7.89 -15.26
CA ASN A 30 19.64 8.37 -15.54
C ASN A 30 19.62 9.77 -16.17
N GLY A 31 18.77 9.98 -17.18
CA GLY A 31 18.60 11.29 -17.82
C GLY A 31 18.06 12.35 -16.86
N PHE A 32 17.12 11.98 -15.98
CA PHE A 32 16.53 12.87 -15.00
C PHE A 32 17.55 13.29 -13.92
N GLN A 33 18.45 12.41 -13.51
CA GLN A 33 19.54 12.76 -12.59
C GLN A 33 20.51 13.79 -13.18
N VAL A 34 20.88 13.64 -14.46
CA VAL A 34 21.69 14.64 -15.17
C VAL A 34 20.94 15.96 -15.27
N PHE A 35 19.66 15.93 -15.66
CA PHE A 35 18.80 17.12 -15.69
C PHE A 35 18.74 17.81 -14.33
N MET A 36 18.52 17.06 -13.26
CA MET A 36 18.52 17.59 -11.90
C MET A 36 19.86 18.23 -11.55
N GLY A 37 20.99 17.56 -11.84
CA GLY A 37 22.32 18.10 -11.55
C GLY A 37 22.57 19.46 -12.21
N VAL A 38 22.20 19.61 -13.48
CA VAL A 38 22.31 20.88 -14.22
C VAL A 38 21.43 21.97 -13.59
N ILE A 39 20.16 21.66 -13.30
CA ILE A 39 19.24 22.63 -12.71
C ILE A 39 19.65 23.00 -11.28
N SER A 40 20.12 22.04 -10.49
CA SER A 40 20.59 22.23 -9.13
C SER A 40 21.83 23.12 -9.04
N ALA A 41 22.72 23.04 -10.04
CA ALA A 41 23.88 23.92 -10.13
C ALA A 41 23.48 25.39 -10.36
N ALA A 42 22.50 25.64 -11.22
CA ALA A 42 22.02 26.98 -11.55
C ALA A 42 21.00 27.54 -10.53
N TYR A 43 20.15 26.68 -9.97
CA TYR A 43 19.00 27.05 -9.15
C TYR A 43 18.90 26.16 -7.91
N ARG A 44 19.81 26.36 -6.95
CA ARG A 44 19.91 25.52 -5.74
C ARG A 44 18.59 25.34 -4.97
N LYS A 45 17.77 26.39 -4.86
CA LYS A 45 16.46 26.34 -4.19
C LYS A 45 15.47 25.38 -4.88
N ARG A 46 15.63 25.13 -6.18
CA ARG A 46 14.75 24.24 -6.97
C ARG A 46 15.08 22.76 -6.80
N THR A 47 16.26 22.42 -6.26
CA THR A 47 16.72 21.03 -6.07
C THR A 47 15.72 20.19 -5.29
N MET A 48 15.22 20.69 -4.15
CA MET A 48 14.28 19.93 -3.32
C MET A 48 12.97 19.63 -4.04
N HIS A 49 12.51 20.54 -4.90
CA HIS A 49 11.31 20.32 -5.70
C HIS A 49 11.53 19.22 -6.75
N LEU A 50 12.73 19.15 -7.35
CA LEU A 50 13.07 18.10 -8.30
C LEU A 50 13.24 16.73 -7.62
N ILE A 51 13.75 16.69 -6.38
CA ILE A 51 13.82 15.46 -5.57
C ILE A 51 12.41 14.96 -5.25
N ALA A 52 11.52 15.84 -4.79
CA ALA A 52 10.12 15.51 -4.55
C ALA A 52 9.43 15.01 -5.83
N TYR A 53 9.65 15.68 -6.96
CA TYR A 53 9.14 15.24 -8.26
C TYR A 53 9.63 13.84 -8.64
N MET A 54 10.93 13.55 -8.47
CA MET A 54 11.47 12.20 -8.72
C MET A 54 10.76 11.14 -7.87
N ALA A 55 10.47 11.46 -6.61
CA ALA A 55 9.73 10.55 -5.72
C ALA A 55 8.30 10.31 -6.23
N HIS A 56 7.61 11.33 -6.75
CA HIS A 56 6.28 11.19 -7.36
C HIS A 56 6.30 10.25 -8.55
N VAL A 57 7.25 10.41 -9.49
CA VAL A 57 7.35 9.55 -10.68
C VAL A 57 7.74 8.12 -10.30
N ARG A 58 8.63 7.93 -9.32
CA ARG A 58 8.94 6.59 -8.78
C ARG A 58 7.72 5.94 -8.14
N ARG A 59 6.91 6.71 -7.40
CA ARG A 59 5.66 6.24 -6.80
C ARG A 59 4.65 5.83 -7.87
N ALA A 60 4.54 6.60 -8.96
CA ALA A 60 3.70 6.23 -10.11
C ALA A 60 4.14 4.87 -10.69
N ARG A 61 5.44 4.62 -10.81
CA ARG A 61 5.97 3.31 -11.28
C ARG A 61 5.59 2.16 -10.35
N GLU A 62 5.69 2.35 -9.04
CA GLU A 62 5.32 1.32 -8.05
C GLU A 62 3.82 0.96 -8.11
N LEU A 63 2.98 1.97 -8.33
CA LEU A 63 1.53 1.82 -8.31
C LEU A 63 0.96 1.33 -9.64
N ALA A 64 1.41 1.91 -10.76
CA ALA A 64 0.83 1.76 -12.09
C ALA A 64 1.79 1.17 -13.15
N GLY A 65 3.07 0.95 -12.80
CA GLY A 65 4.07 0.38 -13.70
C GLY A 65 4.84 1.42 -14.51
N LYS A 66 5.80 0.93 -15.31
CA LYS A 66 6.78 1.77 -16.03
C LYS A 66 6.12 2.70 -17.05
N SER A 67 5.18 2.19 -17.84
CA SER A 67 4.52 2.97 -18.90
C SER A 67 3.77 4.17 -18.34
N ALA A 68 2.91 3.94 -17.33
CA ALA A 68 2.12 5.00 -16.69
C ALA A 68 3.01 6.07 -16.05
N ALA A 69 4.13 5.68 -15.44
CA ALA A 69 5.08 6.62 -14.86
C ALA A 69 5.74 7.52 -15.91
N LEU A 70 6.09 6.97 -17.07
CA LEU A 70 6.70 7.74 -18.17
C LEU A 70 5.68 8.69 -18.81
N THR A 71 4.44 8.24 -19.05
CA THR A 71 3.39 9.13 -19.58
C THR A 71 3.06 10.26 -18.61
N TYR A 72 2.98 9.97 -17.31
CA TYR A 72 2.83 10.98 -16.26
C TYR A 72 3.96 12.03 -16.29
N ASP A 73 5.22 11.60 -16.42
CA ASP A 73 6.35 12.53 -16.53
C ASP A 73 6.28 13.40 -17.79
N GLU A 74 6.00 12.78 -18.94
CA GLU A 74 5.93 13.49 -20.22
C GLU A 74 4.89 14.61 -20.22
N ASP A 75 3.67 14.32 -19.76
CA ASP A 75 2.59 15.30 -19.74
C ASP A 75 2.84 16.39 -18.70
N PHE A 76 3.33 16.02 -17.51
CA PHE A 76 3.70 16.99 -16.49
C PHE A 76 4.79 17.93 -16.98
N ARG A 77 5.88 17.40 -17.56
CA ARG A 77 7.00 18.20 -18.04
C ARG A 77 6.64 19.03 -19.26
N ARG A 78 5.74 18.55 -20.13
CA ARG A 78 5.16 19.33 -21.22
C ARG A 78 4.44 20.55 -20.68
N ASN A 79 3.57 20.37 -19.69
CA ASN A 79 2.86 21.49 -19.06
C ASN A 79 3.80 22.44 -18.30
N ALA A 80 4.75 21.89 -17.54
CA ALA A 80 5.75 22.67 -16.82
C ALA A 80 6.69 23.48 -17.74
N SER A 81 6.83 23.10 -19.00
CA SER A 81 7.56 23.88 -20.00
C SER A 81 6.81 25.14 -20.46
N LEU A 82 5.48 25.12 -20.38
CA LEU A 82 4.62 26.25 -20.73
C LEU A 82 4.45 27.22 -19.55
N LEU A 83 4.52 26.69 -18.32
CA LEU A 83 4.24 27.43 -17.09
C LEU A 83 5.47 27.40 -16.16
N PRO A 84 6.31 28.46 -16.15
CA PRO A 84 7.49 28.53 -15.30
C PRO A 84 7.19 28.45 -13.79
N SER A 85 5.97 28.83 -13.40
CA SER A 85 5.45 28.82 -12.02
C SER A 85 4.98 27.44 -11.54
N THR A 86 5.02 26.41 -12.40
CA THR A 86 4.58 25.06 -12.03
C THR A 86 5.33 24.58 -10.77
N ARG A 87 4.55 24.04 -9.83
CA ARG A 87 4.98 23.47 -8.56
C ARG A 87 5.49 22.03 -8.79
N TRP A 88 6.81 21.84 -8.84
CA TRP A 88 7.41 20.50 -9.00
C TRP A 88 7.40 19.68 -7.71
N ASP A 89 7.30 20.36 -6.56
CA ASP A 89 7.24 19.75 -5.24
C ASP A 89 5.91 19.03 -4.98
N LEU A 90 4.82 19.51 -5.58
CA LEU A 90 3.52 18.89 -5.48
C LEU A 90 3.29 17.88 -6.58
N ARG A 91 2.56 16.83 -6.20
CA ARG A 91 2.01 15.89 -7.15
C ARG A 91 0.80 16.54 -7.81
N ASP A 92 0.86 16.73 -9.13
CA ASP A 92 -0.30 17.18 -9.90
C ASP A 92 -1.39 16.10 -9.85
N GLN A 93 -2.54 16.45 -9.25
CA GLN A 93 -3.62 15.52 -9.03
C GLN A 93 -4.33 15.13 -10.34
N ASN A 94 -4.35 16.00 -11.35
CA ASN A 94 -5.03 15.73 -12.62
C ASN A 94 -4.29 14.64 -13.40
N TYR A 95 -2.99 14.85 -13.66
CA TYR A 95 -2.16 13.85 -14.33
C TYR A 95 -2.03 12.56 -13.51
N TRP A 96 -2.04 12.68 -12.18
CA TRP A 96 -2.01 11.51 -11.31
C TRP A 96 -3.28 10.66 -11.42
N MET A 97 -4.45 11.29 -11.38
CA MET A 97 -5.72 10.57 -11.52
C MET A 97 -5.88 9.97 -12.91
N GLU A 98 -5.37 10.64 -13.94
CA GLU A 98 -5.42 10.14 -15.32
C GLU A 98 -4.52 8.91 -15.52
N HIS A 99 -3.25 8.99 -15.09
CA HIS A 99 -2.25 7.96 -15.43
C HIS A 99 -2.06 6.89 -14.35
N VAL A 100 -2.26 7.23 -13.07
CA VAL A 100 -1.98 6.32 -11.93
C VAL A 100 -3.27 5.82 -11.27
N GLY A 101 -4.29 6.67 -11.18
CA GLY A 101 -5.58 6.38 -10.54
C GLY A 101 -6.20 5.03 -10.93
N PRO A 102 -6.37 4.71 -12.23
CA PRO A 102 -7.02 3.48 -12.67
C PRO A 102 -6.36 2.20 -12.17
N TYR A 103 -5.03 2.22 -12.01
CA TYR A 103 -4.27 1.05 -11.55
C TYR A 103 -4.39 0.82 -10.04
N VAL A 104 -4.49 1.92 -9.27
CA VAL A 104 -4.68 1.86 -7.82
C VAL A 104 -6.07 1.34 -7.50
N GLU A 105 -7.10 1.85 -8.17
CA GLU A 105 -8.48 1.40 -8.00
C GLU A 105 -8.65 -0.07 -8.35
N LYS A 106 -8.02 -0.54 -9.45
CA LYS A 106 -8.02 -1.95 -9.83
C LYS A 106 -7.41 -2.83 -8.74
N LYS A 107 -6.26 -2.46 -8.17
CA LYS A 107 -5.64 -3.18 -7.04
C LYS A 107 -6.54 -3.23 -5.80
N HIS A 108 -7.21 -2.13 -5.46
CA HIS A 108 -8.19 -2.09 -4.37
C HIS A 108 -9.41 -2.97 -4.65
N GLN A 109 -9.91 -2.97 -5.89
CA GLN A 109 -11.04 -3.80 -6.26
C GLN A 109 -10.67 -5.29 -6.23
N ASP A 110 -9.50 -5.66 -6.74
CA ASP A 110 -9.03 -7.05 -6.74
C ASP A 110 -8.79 -7.55 -5.31
N SER A 111 -8.10 -6.79 -4.46
CA SER A 111 -7.96 -7.11 -3.04
C SER A 111 -9.30 -7.21 -2.29
N SER A 112 -10.28 -6.36 -2.63
CA SER A 112 -11.62 -6.44 -2.05
C SER A 112 -12.41 -7.68 -2.50
N LYS A 113 -12.17 -8.17 -3.73
CA LYS A 113 -12.76 -9.42 -4.22
C LYS A 113 -12.20 -10.63 -3.48
N PHE A 114 -10.90 -10.65 -3.20
CA PHE A 114 -10.27 -11.69 -2.38
C PHE A 114 -10.68 -11.61 -0.90
N ALA A 115 -10.81 -10.40 -0.33
CA ALA A 115 -11.28 -10.22 1.04
C ALA A 115 -12.77 -10.55 1.25
N LYS A 116 -13.62 -10.41 0.21
CA LYS A 116 -15.05 -10.80 0.27
C LYS A 116 -15.28 -12.31 0.17
N ALA A 117 -14.26 -13.10 -0.21
CA ALA A 117 -14.36 -14.57 -0.24
C ALA A 117 -14.25 -15.20 1.16
N GLU A 118 -13.67 -14.49 2.12
CA GLU A 118 -13.53 -14.97 3.50
C GLU A 118 -14.49 -14.22 4.44
N SER A 119 -15.26 -14.96 5.24
CA SER A 119 -16.19 -14.51 6.32
C SER A 119 -17.69 -14.31 6.03
N LYS A 120 -18.25 -14.59 4.84
CA LYS A 120 -19.73 -14.47 4.68
C LYS A 120 -20.53 -15.48 5.53
N TRP A 121 -19.89 -16.54 6.02
CA TRP A 121 -20.58 -17.71 6.62
C TRP A 121 -20.22 -18.06 8.06
N ARG A 122 -19.33 -17.32 8.74
CA ARG A 122 -19.02 -17.55 10.16
C ARG A 122 -19.39 -16.37 11.02
N ARG A 123 -20.68 -16.04 11.07
CA ARG A 123 -21.19 -15.15 12.10
C ARG A 123 -21.65 -16.01 13.27
N GLN A 124 -20.95 -15.92 14.39
CA GLN A 124 -21.29 -16.59 15.64
C GLN A 124 -22.66 -16.07 16.13
N CYS A 125 -23.43 -16.91 16.80
CA CYS A 125 -24.68 -16.51 17.43
C CYS A 125 -24.38 -15.87 18.79
N TRP A 126 -24.67 -14.56 18.92
CA TRP A 126 -24.41 -13.82 20.16
C TRP A 126 -25.42 -14.18 21.25
N GLU A 127 -26.67 -14.48 20.87
CA GLU A 127 -27.73 -14.87 21.79
C GLU A 127 -27.42 -16.22 22.45
N TYR A 128 -26.96 -17.18 21.64
CA TYR A 128 -26.38 -18.43 22.14
C TYR A 128 -25.26 -18.14 23.13
N ASN A 129 -24.26 -17.34 22.75
CA ASN A 129 -23.13 -17.00 23.62
C ASN A 129 -23.49 -16.23 24.90
N ARG A 130 -24.69 -15.64 24.99
CA ARG A 130 -25.21 -14.94 26.19
C ARG A 130 -26.01 -15.83 27.15
N GLY A 131 -26.25 -17.09 26.81
CA GLY A 131 -26.90 -18.03 27.72
C GLY A 131 -28.01 -18.87 27.10
N GLY A 132 -28.42 -18.60 25.86
CA GLY A 132 -29.36 -19.46 25.14
C GLY A 132 -29.98 -18.79 23.93
N CYS A 133 -30.06 -19.50 22.80
CA CYS A 133 -30.73 -19.02 21.59
C CYS A 133 -32.13 -19.63 21.47
N THR A 134 -33.16 -18.81 21.33
CA THR A 134 -34.58 -19.25 21.22
C THR A 134 -35.04 -19.49 19.79
N ARG A 135 -34.15 -19.33 18.80
CA ARG A 135 -34.51 -19.44 17.37
C ARG A 135 -34.49 -20.91 16.95
N PRO A 136 -35.60 -21.45 16.40
CA PRO A 136 -35.70 -22.87 16.04
C PRO A 136 -34.76 -23.28 14.89
N ALA A 137 -34.43 -22.33 13.98
CA ALA A 137 -33.45 -22.51 12.91
C ALA A 137 -32.50 -21.30 12.88
N CYS A 138 -31.55 -21.25 13.82
CA CYS A 138 -30.62 -20.13 13.90
C CYS A 138 -29.67 -20.10 12.69
N LYS A 139 -29.69 -18.99 11.93
CA LYS A 139 -28.78 -18.73 10.81
C LYS A 139 -27.30 -18.58 11.24
N TYR A 140 -27.07 -18.35 12.52
CA TYR A 140 -25.75 -18.07 13.09
C TYR A 140 -25.19 -19.31 13.81
N ILE A 141 -23.87 -19.47 13.77
CA ILE A 141 -23.22 -20.68 14.31
C ILE A 141 -23.26 -20.66 15.84
N HIS A 142 -23.69 -21.77 16.45
CA HIS A 142 -23.74 -21.98 17.90
C HIS A 142 -22.38 -22.50 18.40
N GLU A 143 -21.37 -21.65 18.32
CA GLU A 143 -20.01 -21.94 18.81
C GLU A 143 -19.62 -20.88 19.85
N CYS A 144 -18.86 -21.33 20.86
CA CYS A 144 -18.28 -20.48 21.89
C CYS A 144 -17.37 -19.43 21.24
N GLU A 145 -17.61 -18.15 21.50
CA GLU A 145 -16.70 -17.10 21.00
C GLU A 145 -15.27 -17.24 21.53
N LYS A 146 -15.12 -17.77 22.75
CA LYS A 146 -13.82 -17.85 23.44
C LYS A 146 -12.98 -19.05 23.01
N CYS A 147 -13.60 -20.17 22.67
CA CYS A 147 -12.86 -21.42 22.39
C CYS A 147 -13.38 -22.24 21.22
N LEU A 148 -14.38 -21.72 20.49
CA LEU A 148 -15.04 -22.36 19.34
C LEU A 148 -15.68 -23.73 19.64
N GLY A 149 -15.87 -24.07 20.91
CA GLY A 149 -16.55 -25.30 21.34
C GLY A 149 -18.07 -25.20 21.28
N ASN A 150 -18.76 -26.36 21.33
CA ASN A 150 -20.21 -26.45 21.33
C ASN A 150 -20.82 -26.16 22.73
N HIS A 151 -20.55 -24.95 23.23
CA HIS A 151 -21.15 -24.42 24.45
C HIS A 151 -21.22 -22.88 24.37
N PRO A 152 -22.15 -22.22 25.07
CA PRO A 152 -22.21 -20.76 25.08
C PRO A 152 -21.03 -20.14 25.87
N ALA A 153 -20.58 -18.95 25.49
CA ALA A 153 -19.46 -18.26 26.16
C ALA A 153 -19.65 -18.04 27.67
N THR A 154 -20.89 -18.07 28.17
CA THR A 154 -21.25 -18.02 29.59
C THR A 154 -20.79 -19.24 30.38
N VAL A 155 -20.74 -20.43 29.79
CA VAL A 155 -20.32 -21.68 30.45
C VAL A 155 -18.90 -22.12 30.05
N CYS A 156 -18.17 -21.24 29.36
CA CYS A 156 -16.84 -21.54 28.86
C CYS A 156 -15.80 -21.57 29.98
N PHE A 157 -15.30 -22.77 30.28
CA PHE A 157 -14.26 -23.00 31.27
C PHE A 157 -12.87 -22.45 30.88
N LYS A 158 -12.63 -22.21 29.58
CA LYS A 158 -11.37 -21.62 29.07
C LYS A 158 -11.35 -20.09 29.12
N GLY A 159 -12.38 -19.46 29.70
CA GLY A 159 -12.67 -18.04 29.58
C GLY A 159 -12.02 -17.09 30.60
N THR A 160 -11.10 -17.53 31.45
CA THR A 160 -10.50 -16.68 32.49
C THR A 160 -9.35 -15.78 32.00
N GLN A 161 -9.02 -15.81 30.70
CA GLN A 161 -8.11 -14.84 30.12
C GLN A 161 -8.91 -13.84 29.30
N GLN A 162 -9.19 -12.68 29.91
CA GLN A 162 -9.68 -11.53 29.18
C GLN A 162 -8.67 -11.17 28.09
N LEU A 163 -9.10 -11.13 26.83
CA LEU A 163 -8.48 -10.28 25.82
C LEU A 163 -8.90 -8.83 26.13
N PHE A 164 -8.27 -8.23 27.15
CA PHE A 164 -8.41 -6.82 27.46
C PHE A 164 -7.70 -6.03 26.35
N ARG A 165 -8.48 -5.47 25.43
CA ARG A 165 -8.00 -4.37 24.57
C ARG A 165 -7.81 -3.14 25.44
N GLY A 166 -6.55 -2.90 25.84
CA GLY A 166 -6.04 -1.57 26.15
C GLY A 166 -5.70 -1.33 27.62
N GLY A 167 -4.47 -0.87 27.87
CA GLY A 167 -4.08 -0.23 29.13
C GLY A 167 -2.98 -0.96 29.89
N ARG A 168 -1.84 -0.27 30.06
CA ARG A 168 -0.62 -0.70 30.73
C ARG A 168 -0.89 -1.20 32.15
N GLY A 169 -0.35 -2.37 32.52
CA GLY A 169 -0.42 -2.92 33.88
C GLY A 169 0.92 -3.56 34.28
N PHE A 170 1.54 -2.99 35.30
CA PHE A 170 2.74 -3.47 35.99
C PHE A 170 2.37 -4.56 37.00
N SER A 171 3.28 -5.48 37.21
CA SER A 171 3.20 -6.77 37.93
C SER A 171 2.67 -6.76 39.36
N GLN A 172 2.04 -7.87 39.77
CA GLN A 172 2.40 -8.56 41.02
C GLN A 172 1.96 -10.04 41.05
N GLN A 173 2.93 -10.94 41.23
CA GLN A 173 2.77 -12.37 41.52
C GLN A 173 2.49 -12.57 43.01
N GLY A 174 1.60 -13.48 43.40
CA GLY A 174 1.94 -14.84 43.86
C GLY A 174 1.57 -14.98 45.34
N GLY A 175 1.17 -16.12 45.91
CA GLY A 175 0.98 -17.50 45.46
C GLY A 175 0.59 -18.37 46.67
N ARG A 176 0.57 -19.71 46.48
CA ARG A 176 0.49 -20.80 47.48
C ARG A 176 -0.87 -20.89 48.23
N GLY A 177 -1.48 -22.04 48.53
CA GLY A 177 -1.15 -23.47 48.48
C GLY A 177 -2.02 -24.18 49.55
N GLY A 178 -2.35 -25.47 49.39
CA GLY A 178 -2.64 -26.37 50.52
C GLY A 178 -4.00 -27.11 50.60
N HIS A 179 -3.91 -28.46 50.59
CA HIS A 179 -4.62 -29.49 51.40
C HIS A 179 -6.17 -29.52 51.45
N GLY A 180 -6.88 -30.56 50.96
CA GLY A 180 -7.09 -31.91 51.52
C GLY A 180 -8.62 -32.20 51.66
N PRO A 181 -9.11 -33.39 52.09
CA PRO A 181 -9.34 -34.60 51.26
C PRO A 181 -10.84 -35.11 51.27
N PRO A 182 -11.21 -36.43 51.19
CA PRO A 182 -12.01 -37.02 50.09
C PRO A 182 -13.31 -37.79 50.52
N PHE A 183 -13.88 -38.61 49.61
CA PHE A 183 -15.02 -39.57 49.74
C PHE A 183 -16.45 -38.97 49.63
N GLY A 184 -17.46 -39.59 49.01
CA GLY A 184 -17.57 -40.90 48.35
C GLY A 184 -18.99 -41.15 47.77
N ALA A 185 -19.09 -42.24 47.00
CA ALA A 185 -20.22 -43.17 46.81
C ALA A 185 -21.57 -42.76 46.13
N GLN A 186 -21.80 -43.37 44.96
CA GLN A 186 -22.93 -44.24 44.54
C GLN A 186 -24.40 -43.85 44.84
N GLY A 187 -25.26 -43.98 43.81
CA GLY A 187 -26.72 -44.07 43.97
C GLY A 187 -27.50 -44.01 42.66
N SER A 188 -27.74 -45.18 42.07
CA SER A 188 -28.72 -45.49 41.02
C SER A 188 -30.16 -45.17 41.41
N CYS A 189 -31.01 -44.77 40.45
CA CYS A 189 -32.45 -45.04 40.48
C CYS A 189 -32.99 -45.22 39.05
N GLN A 190 -33.96 -46.15 38.98
CA GLN A 190 -34.73 -46.60 37.81
C GLN A 190 -35.59 -45.51 37.19
#